data_AF-A0A927R6D4-F1
#
_entry.id   AF-A0A927R6D4-F1
#
_cell.length_a   1.000
_cell.length_b   1.000
_cell.length_c   1.000
_cell.angle_alpha   90.00
_cell.angle_beta   90.00
_cell.angle_gamma   90.00
#
_symmetry.space_group_name_H-M   'P 1'
#
loop_
_entity.id
_entity.type
_entity.pdbx_description
1 polymer ?
#
loop_
_entity_poly.entity_id
_entity_poly.type
_entity_poly.pdbx_seq_one_letter_code
_entity_poly.pdbx_strand_id
1 'polypeptide(L)'
;MAESMEMLERRIDALRAEVRRSVVARDGARTRALRAELRTAERVWEQAIAELTDESDSVESSESSESSEQLAGGSLVPVREQVHHALILLSVPAAPRLVAEVHAAFFGGTATSLGANKLTHLRRDEKRSFETAPYARPYYLCSALTAEHLAPARGLVAVSTWPLERRIVGPLSPRVDFLTAAARLAERAGSVPDGSVATVSRLLWRFATNIPGATSSRSGVAGHDTVDPAVVIRAAEAEREVHADADQAQRASAADRARRQLDNVQQLFGSPLRTLEGKTA
;
A
#
# COMPACT_ATOMS: atom_id res chain seq x y z
N MET A 1 -17.05 -14.22 -22.04
CA MET A 1 -16.47 -14.05 -20.70
C MET A 1 -16.56 -12.59 -20.23
N ALA A 2 -16.13 -11.61 -21.03
CA ALA A 2 -16.28 -10.18 -20.74
C ALA A 2 -17.71 -9.75 -20.35
N GLU A 3 -18.73 -10.19 -21.09
CA GLU A 3 -20.15 -9.86 -20.78
C GLU A 3 -20.60 -10.41 -19.41
N SER A 4 -20.02 -11.54 -18.96
CA SER A 4 -20.29 -12.10 -17.62
C SER A 4 -19.60 -11.31 -16.50
N MET A 5 -18.43 -10.74 -16.79
CA MET A 5 -17.66 -9.92 -15.85
C MET A 5 -18.29 -8.54 -15.66
N GLU A 6 -18.69 -7.88 -16.75
CA GLU A 6 -19.43 -6.61 -16.68
C GLU A 6 -20.79 -6.76 -15.96
N MET A 7 -21.45 -7.91 -16.10
CA MET A 7 -22.65 -8.21 -15.30
C MET A 7 -22.32 -8.36 -13.82
N LEU A 8 -21.16 -8.94 -13.47
CA LEU A 8 -20.72 -9.14 -12.10
C LEU A 8 -20.32 -7.82 -11.43
N GLU A 9 -19.66 -6.92 -12.16
CA GLU A 9 -19.36 -5.56 -11.68
C GLU A 9 -20.61 -4.75 -11.43
N ARG A 10 -21.55 -4.75 -12.39
CA ARG A 10 -22.88 -4.12 -12.21
C ARG A 10 -23.62 -4.70 -11.00
N ARG A 11 -23.48 -6.01 -10.75
CA ARG A 11 -24.07 -6.68 -9.59
C ARG A 11 -23.41 -6.24 -8.28
N ILE A 12 -22.09 -6.11 -8.24
CA ILE A 12 -21.32 -5.62 -7.09
C ILE A 12 -21.72 -4.18 -6.75
N ASP A 13 -21.83 -3.31 -7.75
CA ASP A 13 -22.23 -1.92 -7.54
C ASP A 13 -23.69 -1.77 -7.07
N ALA A 14 -24.59 -2.59 -7.61
CA ALA A 14 -25.97 -2.67 -7.13
C ALA A 14 -26.05 -3.15 -5.67
N LEU A 15 -25.27 -4.17 -5.29
CA LEU A 15 -25.19 -4.66 -3.91
C LEU A 15 -24.63 -3.59 -2.97
N ARG A 16 -23.58 -2.86 -3.38
CA ARG A 16 -23.03 -1.73 -2.61
C ARG A 16 -24.07 -0.62 -2.42
N ALA A 17 -24.85 -0.31 -3.45
CA ALA A 17 -25.94 0.67 -3.35
C ALA A 17 -27.06 0.23 -2.40
N GLU A 18 -27.44 -1.05 -2.41
CA GLU A 18 -28.47 -1.60 -1.53
C GLU A 18 -27.99 -1.70 -0.07
N VAL A 19 -26.70 -2.02 0.15
CA VAL A 19 -26.08 -1.94 1.48
C VAL A 19 -26.20 -0.50 2.02
N ARG A 20 -25.85 0.51 1.22
CA ARG A 20 -26.00 1.93 1.61
C ARG A 20 -27.45 2.26 2.00
N ARG A 21 -28.44 1.85 1.21
CA ARG A 21 -29.87 2.05 1.51
C ARG A 21 -30.29 1.36 2.82
N SER A 22 -29.87 0.12 3.05
CA SER A 22 -30.21 -0.64 4.26
C SER A 22 -29.63 -0.04 5.55
N VAL A 23 -28.43 0.54 5.47
CA VAL A 23 -27.77 1.21 6.61
C VAL A 23 -28.52 2.50 6.97
N VAL A 24 -28.92 3.29 5.97
CA VAL A 24 -29.74 4.50 6.17
C VAL A 24 -31.09 4.13 6.78
N ALA A 25 -31.70 3.03 6.34
CA ALA A 25 -32.95 2.50 6.90
C ALA A 25 -32.79 1.85 8.29
N ARG A 26 -31.57 1.77 8.83
CA ARG A 26 -31.22 1.12 10.12
C ARG A 26 -31.64 -0.34 10.24
N ASP A 27 -31.72 -1.06 9.12
CA ASP A 27 -32.05 -2.49 9.10
C ASP A 27 -30.76 -3.34 9.19
N GLY A 28 -30.34 -3.64 10.42
CA GLY A 28 -29.11 -4.38 10.69
C GLY A 28 -29.14 -5.86 10.28
N ALA A 29 -30.31 -6.47 10.13
CA ALA A 29 -30.42 -7.85 9.62
C ALA A 29 -30.19 -7.86 8.10
N ARG A 30 -30.86 -6.94 7.39
CA ARG A 30 -30.71 -6.78 5.94
C ARG A 30 -29.32 -6.31 5.53
N THR A 31 -28.70 -5.41 6.28
CA THR A 31 -27.30 -5.01 6.04
C THR A 31 -26.33 -6.18 6.15
N ARG A 32 -26.51 -7.08 7.13
CA ARG A 32 -25.64 -8.25 7.29
C ARG A 32 -25.80 -9.25 6.13
N ALA A 33 -27.03 -9.50 5.69
CA ALA A 33 -27.30 -10.36 4.54
C ALA A 33 -26.66 -9.80 3.25
N LEU A 34 -26.89 -8.53 2.95
CA LEU A 34 -26.34 -7.86 1.77
C LEU A 34 -24.80 -7.82 1.77
N ARG A 35 -24.16 -7.70 2.94
CA ARG A 35 -22.69 -7.79 3.06
C ARG A 35 -22.15 -9.21 2.86
N ALA A 36 -22.92 -10.24 3.18
CA ALA A 36 -22.53 -11.62 2.89
C ALA A 36 -22.62 -11.91 1.38
N GLU A 37 -23.65 -11.40 0.73
CA GLU A 37 -23.80 -11.47 -0.73
C GLU A 37 -22.72 -10.69 -1.47
N LEU A 38 -22.42 -9.45 -1.02
CA LEU A 38 -21.36 -8.63 -1.61
C LEU A 38 -20.00 -9.34 -1.55
N ARG A 39 -19.63 -9.90 -0.39
CA ARG A 39 -18.36 -10.66 -0.25
C ARG A 39 -18.31 -11.90 -1.15
N THR A 40 -19.45 -12.50 -1.44
CA THR A 40 -19.50 -13.64 -2.37
C THR A 40 -19.32 -13.17 -3.80
N ALA A 41 -19.99 -12.09 -4.20
CA ALA A 41 -19.82 -11.50 -5.53
C ALA A 41 -18.38 -10.99 -5.78
N GLU A 42 -17.77 -10.34 -4.78
CA GLU A 42 -16.38 -9.86 -4.85
C GLU A 42 -15.37 -11.01 -4.99
N ARG A 43 -15.58 -12.14 -4.28
CA ARG A 43 -14.71 -13.33 -4.44
C ARG A 43 -14.84 -13.98 -5.81
N VAL A 44 -16.05 -14.05 -6.36
CA VAL A 44 -16.27 -14.57 -7.71
C VAL A 44 -15.60 -13.68 -8.76
N TRP A 45 -15.60 -12.36 -8.54
CA TRP A 45 -14.92 -11.41 -9.42
C TRP A 45 -13.40 -11.53 -9.32
N GLU A 46 -12.87 -11.68 -8.10
CA GLU A 46 -11.44 -11.91 -7.86
C GLU A 46 -10.97 -13.23 -8.48
N GLN A 47 -11.77 -14.30 -8.41
CA GLN A 47 -11.51 -15.57 -9.09
C GLN A 47 -11.52 -15.43 -10.62
N ALA A 48 -12.49 -14.71 -11.17
CA ALA A 48 -12.54 -14.45 -12.61
C ALA A 48 -11.33 -13.63 -13.10
N ILE A 49 -10.82 -12.69 -12.29
CA ILE A 49 -9.57 -11.97 -12.59
C ILE A 49 -8.36 -12.88 -12.50
N ALA A 50 -8.30 -13.77 -11.51
CA ALA A 50 -7.22 -14.75 -11.38
C ALA A 50 -7.18 -15.70 -12.59
N GLU A 51 -8.33 -16.20 -13.05
CA GLU A 51 -8.45 -17.04 -14.24
C GLU A 51 -8.03 -16.29 -15.52
N LEU A 52 -8.43 -15.02 -15.67
CA LEU A 52 -8.01 -14.19 -16.80
C LEU A 52 -6.50 -13.88 -16.76
N THR A 53 -5.90 -13.69 -15.59
CA THR A 53 -4.46 -13.45 -15.46
C THR A 53 -3.63 -14.70 -15.75
N ASP A 54 -4.13 -15.90 -15.43
CA ASP A 54 -3.54 -17.17 -15.85
C ASP A 54 -3.70 -17.44 -17.37
N GLU A 55 -4.81 -17.02 -18.00
CA GLU A 55 -4.99 -17.15 -19.46
C GLU A 55 -4.18 -16.10 -20.27
N SER A 56 -3.97 -14.90 -19.69
CA SER A 56 -3.31 -13.76 -20.34
C SER A 56 -1.80 -13.90 -20.51
N ASP A 57 -1.14 -14.81 -19.78
CA ASP A 57 0.28 -15.16 -20.00
C ASP A 57 0.53 -15.82 -21.37
N SER A 58 -0.54 -16.18 -22.10
CA SER A 58 -0.47 -16.86 -23.40
C SER A 58 -0.75 -15.98 -24.63
N VAL A 59 -1.36 -14.80 -24.48
CA VAL A 59 -1.85 -14.02 -25.63
C VAL A 59 -1.87 -12.51 -25.35
N GLU A 60 -0.70 -11.88 -25.17
CA GLU A 60 -0.62 -10.42 -25.27
C GLU A 60 -0.80 -9.99 -26.72
N SER A 61 -1.88 -9.27 -27.05
CA SER A 61 -1.87 -8.08 -27.92
C SER A 61 -3.29 -7.53 -28.20
N SER A 62 -3.44 -6.22 -27.97
CA SER A 62 -4.33 -5.27 -28.66
C SER A 62 -5.73 -4.94 -28.07
N GLU A 63 -5.80 -3.68 -27.58
CA GLU A 63 -6.82 -2.64 -27.88
C GLU A 63 -8.27 -2.84 -27.36
N SER A 64 -9.02 -1.87 -26.81
CA SER A 64 -8.90 -0.41 -26.69
C SER A 64 -10.08 0.17 -25.86
N SER A 65 -9.89 1.39 -25.33
CA SER A 65 -10.88 2.50 -25.18
C SER A 65 -12.10 2.37 -24.23
N GLU A 66 -12.70 3.42 -23.65
CA GLU A 66 -12.46 4.86 -23.41
C GLU A 66 -13.70 5.36 -22.62
N SER A 67 -13.55 6.31 -21.69
CA SER A 67 -14.27 7.61 -21.69
C SER A 67 -14.20 8.33 -20.33
N SER A 68 -13.49 9.48 -20.31
CA SER A 68 -14.01 10.79 -19.89
C SER A 68 -12.93 11.88 -19.96
N GLU A 69 -12.92 12.53 -21.13
CA GLU A 69 -12.80 13.98 -21.41
C GLU A 69 -11.45 14.72 -21.29
N GLN A 70 -10.98 15.11 -22.48
CA GLN A 70 -9.81 15.91 -22.83
C GLN A 70 -9.96 17.40 -22.48
N LEU A 71 -8.84 18.07 -22.18
CA LEU A 71 -8.16 19.03 -23.08
C LEU A 71 -6.94 19.71 -22.39
N ALA A 72 -5.76 19.54 -23.03
CA ALA A 72 -4.48 20.25 -22.88
C ALA A 72 -3.50 19.86 -21.73
N GLY A 73 -2.40 19.20 -22.10
CA GLY A 73 -1.14 19.09 -21.34
C GLY A 73 -0.96 17.76 -20.59
N GLY A 74 0.13 17.03 -20.84
CA GLY A 74 0.38 15.66 -20.37
C GLY A 74 -0.15 15.36 -18.97
N SER A 75 -1.05 14.36 -18.88
CA SER A 75 -1.76 14.01 -17.64
C SER A 75 -0.78 13.58 -16.56
N LEU A 76 -0.47 14.51 -15.65
CA LEU A 76 0.29 14.24 -14.45
C LEU A 76 -0.62 13.43 -13.51
N VAL A 77 -0.28 12.16 -13.29
CA VAL A 77 -0.94 11.31 -12.28
C VAL A 77 -1.11 12.09 -10.97
N PRO A 78 -2.32 12.22 -10.41
CA PRO A 78 -2.55 12.88 -9.13
C PRO A 78 -1.62 12.41 -8.01
N VAL A 79 -1.17 13.33 -7.14
CA VAL A 79 -0.23 13.02 -6.04
C VAL A 79 -0.73 11.85 -5.18
N ARG A 80 -2.04 11.74 -4.94
CA ARG A 80 -2.62 10.62 -4.18
C ARG A 80 -2.36 9.27 -4.86
N GLU A 81 -2.55 9.19 -6.17
CA GLU A 81 -2.31 7.98 -6.95
C GLU A 81 -0.82 7.66 -7.04
N GLN A 82 0.04 8.67 -7.15
CA GLN A 82 1.49 8.48 -7.07
C GLN A 82 1.92 7.84 -5.75
N VAL A 83 1.39 8.34 -4.62
CA VAL A 83 1.64 7.77 -3.29
C VAL A 83 1.10 6.35 -3.17
N HIS A 84 -0.11 6.12 -3.69
CA HIS A 84 -0.73 4.80 -3.69
C HIS A 84 0.12 3.79 -4.48
N HIS A 85 0.55 4.10 -5.71
CA HIS A 85 1.39 3.22 -6.52
C HIS A 85 2.68 2.81 -5.79
N ALA A 86 3.38 3.79 -5.22
CA ALA A 86 4.60 3.52 -4.47
C ALA A 86 4.34 2.66 -3.22
N LEU A 87 3.26 2.90 -2.49
CA LEU A 87 2.90 2.09 -1.31
C LEU A 87 2.51 0.67 -1.69
N ILE A 88 1.76 0.46 -2.77
CA ILE A 88 1.41 -0.88 -3.27
C ILE A 88 2.68 -1.65 -3.66
N LEU A 89 3.62 -1.01 -4.36
CA LEU A 89 4.90 -1.63 -4.70
C LEU A 89 5.72 -1.97 -3.44
N LEU A 90 5.82 -1.04 -2.49
CA LEU A 90 6.54 -1.25 -1.23
C LEU A 90 5.89 -2.34 -0.35
N SER A 91 4.57 -2.46 -0.41
CA SER A 91 3.76 -3.37 0.41
C SER A 91 3.88 -3.17 1.94
N VAL A 92 4.50 -2.07 2.38
CA VAL A 92 4.74 -1.73 3.80
C VAL A 92 4.49 -0.26 4.07
N PRO A 93 4.18 0.13 5.32
CA PRO A 93 4.10 1.55 5.67
C PRO A 93 5.42 2.26 5.42
N ALA A 94 5.38 3.44 4.80
CA ALA A 94 6.59 4.11 4.33
C ALA A 94 6.60 5.59 4.65
N ALA A 95 7.82 6.13 4.80
CA ALA A 95 8.04 7.55 4.95
C ALA A 95 7.86 8.29 3.62
N PRO A 96 7.37 9.55 3.62
CA PRO A 96 7.24 10.41 2.46
C PRO A 96 8.42 10.40 1.48
N ARG A 97 9.63 10.41 2.04
CA ARG A 97 10.86 10.41 1.24
C ARG A 97 11.03 9.12 0.44
N LEU A 98 10.84 7.96 1.06
CA LEU A 98 10.96 6.67 0.38
C LEU A 98 9.85 6.51 -0.67
N VAL A 99 8.62 6.93 -0.35
CA VAL A 99 7.51 6.96 -1.32
C VAL A 99 7.86 7.77 -2.56
N ALA A 100 8.42 8.97 -2.38
CA ALA A 100 8.85 9.82 -3.48
C ALA A 100 9.98 9.19 -4.32
N GLU A 101 10.99 8.60 -3.65
CA GLU A 101 12.12 7.94 -4.30
C GLU A 101 11.68 6.72 -5.12
N VAL A 102 10.80 5.87 -4.57
CA VAL A 102 10.25 4.70 -5.26
C VAL A 102 9.37 5.11 -6.42
N HIS A 103 8.49 6.10 -6.23
CA HIS A 103 7.65 6.60 -7.31
C HIS A 103 8.50 7.11 -8.48
N ALA A 104 9.52 7.93 -8.18
CA ALA A 104 10.43 8.44 -9.20
C ALA A 104 11.21 7.34 -9.92
N ALA A 105 11.66 6.30 -9.20
CA ALA A 105 12.45 5.22 -9.78
C ALA A 105 11.63 4.28 -10.69
N PHE A 106 10.42 3.91 -10.29
CA PHE A 106 9.63 2.87 -10.96
C PHE A 106 8.52 3.40 -11.86
N PHE A 107 8.04 4.63 -11.62
CA PHE A 107 6.88 5.21 -12.30
C PHE A 107 7.19 6.58 -12.92
N GLY A 108 8.37 7.15 -12.62
CA GLY A 108 8.76 8.48 -13.06
C GLY A 108 9.22 8.51 -14.52
N GLY A 109 8.29 8.78 -15.43
CA GLY A 109 8.57 9.50 -16.68
C GLY A 109 8.28 10.99 -16.45
N THR A 110 9.32 11.84 -16.48
CA THR A 110 9.29 13.32 -16.50
C THR A 110 8.40 14.10 -15.49
N ALA A 111 7.70 13.44 -14.56
CA ALA A 111 6.79 14.08 -13.62
C ALA A 111 7.49 14.69 -12.39
N THR A 112 6.96 15.83 -11.93
CA THR A 112 7.41 16.58 -10.75
C THR A 112 7.53 15.67 -9.51
N SER A 113 8.72 15.65 -8.91
CA SER A 113 9.00 14.95 -7.65
C SER A 113 7.96 15.26 -6.56
N LEU A 114 7.49 14.23 -5.83
CA LEU A 114 6.60 14.42 -4.68
C LEU A 114 7.32 15.24 -3.59
N GLY A 115 6.94 16.50 -3.45
CA GLY A 115 7.41 17.33 -2.34
C GLY A 115 6.80 16.88 -1.00
N ALA A 116 7.61 16.74 0.05
CA ALA A 116 7.19 16.29 1.38
C ALA A 116 6.02 17.11 1.97
N ASN A 117 5.94 18.42 1.69
CA ASN A 117 4.85 19.28 2.15
C ASN A 117 3.48 18.87 1.59
N LYS A 118 3.42 18.33 0.36
CA LYS A 118 2.16 17.90 -0.26
C LYS A 118 1.53 16.71 0.49
N LEU A 119 2.35 15.87 1.11
CA LEU A 119 1.91 14.68 1.86
C LEU A 119 1.26 15.01 3.21
N THR A 120 1.69 16.08 3.88
CA THR A 120 1.08 16.53 5.15
C THR A 120 -0.35 17.03 4.92
N HIS A 121 -0.57 17.84 3.88
CA HIS A 121 -1.91 18.30 3.50
C HIS A 121 -2.81 17.13 3.09
N LEU A 122 -2.27 16.21 2.27
CA LEU A 122 -2.98 15.02 1.82
C LEU A 122 -3.54 14.20 2.99
N ARG A 123 -2.75 13.93 4.04
CA ARG A 123 -3.25 13.18 5.22
C ARG A 123 -4.41 13.87 5.94
N ARG A 124 -4.36 15.20 6.06
CA ARG A 124 -5.42 15.97 6.72
C ARG A 124 -6.71 15.97 5.89
N ASP A 125 -6.57 15.98 4.57
CA ASP A 125 -7.69 15.96 3.65
C ASP A 125 -8.32 14.56 3.57
N GLU A 126 -7.50 13.51 3.61
CA GLU A 126 -7.94 12.11 3.71
C GLU A 126 -8.75 11.86 4.99
N LYS A 127 -8.27 12.34 6.14
CA LYS A 127 -9.02 12.25 7.40
C LYS A 127 -10.37 12.97 7.32
N ARG A 128 -10.38 14.23 6.87
CA ARG A 128 -11.62 15.02 6.72
C ARG A 128 -12.61 14.35 5.75
N SER A 129 -12.10 13.81 4.65
CA SER A 129 -12.90 13.08 3.67
C SER A 129 -13.52 11.83 4.27
N PHE A 130 -12.77 11.08 5.08
CA PHE A 130 -13.29 9.89 5.74
C PHE A 130 -14.31 10.22 6.83
N GLU A 131 -14.08 11.26 7.63
CA GLU A 131 -15.03 11.70 8.67
C GLU A 131 -16.37 12.16 8.06
N THR A 132 -16.32 12.83 6.91
CA THR A 132 -17.51 13.34 6.22
C THR A 132 -18.29 12.23 5.51
N ALA A 133 -17.58 11.32 4.83
CA ALA A 133 -18.18 10.24 4.07
C ALA A 133 -17.33 8.95 4.22
N PRO A 134 -17.52 8.20 5.31
CA PRO A 134 -16.77 6.97 5.55
C PRO A 134 -16.96 5.98 4.40
N TYR A 135 -15.84 5.42 3.90
CA TYR A 135 -15.82 4.40 2.84
C TYR A 135 -16.39 4.86 1.48
N ALA A 136 -16.45 6.17 1.24
CA ALA A 136 -16.88 6.72 -0.06
C ALA A 136 -15.82 6.57 -1.17
N ARG A 137 -14.56 6.35 -0.81
CA ARG A 137 -13.43 6.15 -1.74
C ARG A 137 -12.98 4.68 -1.74
N PRO A 138 -12.40 4.18 -2.85
CA PRO A 138 -11.85 2.82 -2.92
C PRO A 138 -10.76 2.55 -1.89
N TYR A 139 -9.93 3.56 -1.61
CA TYR A 139 -8.93 3.56 -0.57
C TYR A 139 -8.78 4.95 0.04
N TYR A 140 -8.17 4.99 1.23
CA TYR A 140 -7.71 6.20 1.89
C TYR A 140 -6.23 6.07 2.22
N LEU A 141 -5.49 7.17 2.09
CA LEU A 141 -4.14 7.24 2.62
C LEU A 141 -4.22 7.59 4.10
N CYS A 142 -3.73 6.68 4.92
CA CYS A 142 -3.95 6.69 6.36
C CYS A 142 -2.62 6.66 7.13
N SER A 143 -2.70 6.76 8.45
CA SER A 143 -1.52 6.71 9.29
C SER A 143 -1.16 5.25 9.56
N ALA A 144 0.13 4.93 9.56
CA ALA A 144 0.56 3.75 10.31
C ALA A 144 0.34 4.00 11.81
N LEU A 145 0.09 2.95 12.58
CA LEU A 145 -0.16 3.05 14.03
C LEU A 145 0.99 2.45 14.81
N THR A 146 1.37 3.07 15.93
CA THR A 146 2.34 2.48 16.85
C THR A 146 1.73 1.32 17.61
N ALA A 147 2.46 0.22 17.79
CA ALA A 147 1.95 -0.95 18.52
C ALA A 147 1.61 -0.63 19.98
N GLU A 148 2.44 0.19 20.64
CA GLU A 148 2.30 0.50 22.06
C GLU A 148 1.07 1.38 22.37
N HIS A 149 0.90 2.47 21.63
CA HIS A 149 -0.09 3.51 21.98
C HIS A 149 -1.28 3.55 21.02
N LEU A 150 -1.23 2.80 19.90
CA LEU A 150 -2.18 2.90 18.80
C LEU A 150 -2.37 4.35 18.29
N ALA A 151 -1.34 5.16 18.51
CA ALA A 151 -1.23 6.53 18.06
C ALA A 151 -0.59 6.55 16.66
N PRO A 152 -0.78 7.62 15.87
CA PRO A 152 -0.16 7.75 14.56
C PRO A 152 1.36 7.64 14.67
N ALA A 153 1.95 6.66 13.96
CA ALA A 153 3.39 6.56 13.83
C ALA A 153 3.92 7.78 13.06
N ARG A 154 4.96 8.40 13.63
CA ARG A 154 5.52 9.64 13.10
C ARG A 154 6.05 9.42 11.69
N GLY A 155 5.56 10.24 10.76
CA GLY A 155 6.09 10.28 9.40
C GLY A 155 5.81 9.05 8.53
N LEU A 156 5.00 8.08 8.97
CA LEU A 156 4.65 6.92 8.16
C LEU A 156 3.24 7.04 7.57
N VAL A 157 3.09 6.59 6.32
CA VAL A 157 1.83 6.55 5.57
C VAL A 157 1.55 5.10 5.16
N ALA A 158 0.27 4.72 5.19
CA ALA A 158 -0.21 3.40 4.80
C ALA A 158 -1.51 3.50 3.98
N VAL A 159 -1.97 2.39 3.42
CA VAL A 159 -3.22 2.30 2.63
C VAL A 159 -4.32 1.63 3.44
N SER A 160 -5.51 2.23 3.50
CA SER A 160 -6.63 1.72 4.33
C SER A 160 -7.12 0.31 3.97
N THR A 161 -6.84 -0.15 2.76
CA THR A 161 -7.20 -1.50 2.28
C THR A 161 -6.32 -2.58 2.88
N TRP A 162 -5.18 -2.22 3.48
CA TRP A 162 -4.33 -3.19 4.17
C TRP A 162 -4.95 -3.66 5.49
N PRO A 163 -4.74 -4.94 5.86
CA PRO A 163 -5.03 -5.43 7.19
C PRO A 163 -4.43 -4.54 8.27
N LEU A 164 -5.13 -4.40 9.39
CA LEU A 164 -4.74 -3.49 10.47
C LEU A 164 -3.35 -3.83 11.03
N GLU A 165 -3.02 -5.12 11.10
CA GLU A 165 -1.72 -5.66 11.48
C GLU A 165 -0.61 -5.07 10.63
N ARG A 166 -0.77 -5.06 9.30
CA ARG A 166 0.22 -4.53 8.35
C ARG A 166 0.44 -3.03 8.54
N ARG A 167 -0.57 -2.30 9.03
CA ARG A 167 -0.51 -0.86 9.30
C ARG A 167 0.06 -0.54 10.68
N ILE A 168 0.27 -1.54 11.53
CA ILE A 168 0.87 -1.36 12.85
C ILE A 168 2.38 -1.54 12.77
N VAL A 169 3.09 -0.69 13.52
CA VAL A 169 4.54 -0.63 13.60
C VAL A 169 4.96 -0.78 15.06
N GLY A 170 5.59 -1.90 15.38
CA GLY A 170 6.28 -2.19 16.63
C GLY A 170 7.80 -1.97 16.53
N PRO A 171 8.58 -2.37 17.55
CA PRO A 171 10.04 -2.23 17.60
C PRO A 171 10.79 -2.95 16.49
N LEU A 172 10.35 -4.14 16.07
CA LEU A 172 10.98 -4.91 14.98
C LEU A 172 10.49 -4.50 13.59
N SER A 173 9.32 -3.86 13.52
CA SER A 173 8.66 -3.52 12.25
C SER A 173 9.52 -2.67 11.33
N PRO A 174 10.27 -1.63 11.78
CA PRO A 174 11.15 -0.88 10.88
C PRO A 174 12.16 -1.75 10.13
N ARG A 175 12.72 -2.78 10.78
CA ARG A 175 13.69 -3.67 10.11
C ARG A 175 12.98 -4.64 9.16
N VAL A 176 11.88 -5.25 9.60
CA VAL A 176 11.08 -6.16 8.77
C VAL A 176 10.50 -5.43 7.55
N ASP A 177 9.97 -4.21 7.73
CA ASP A 177 9.43 -3.39 6.66
C ASP A 177 10.54 -2.97 5.68
N PHE A 178 11.72 -2.61 6.18
CA PHE A 178 12.88 -2.30 5.35
C PHE A 178 13.32 -3.48 4.47
N LEU A 179 13.41 -4.68 5.05
CA LEU A 179 13.80 -5.91 4.32
C LEU A 179 12.72 -6.34 3.32
N THR A 180 11.44 -6.18 3.70
CA THR A 180 10.30 -6.44 2.81
C THR A 180 10.31 -5.50 1.60
N ALA A 181 10.48 -4.19 1.84
CA ALA A 181 10.62 -3.21 0.78
C ALA A 181 11.81 -3.53 -0.14
N ALA A 182 12.97 -3.89 0.43
CA ALA A 182 14.16 -4.24 -0.35
C ALA A 182 13.90 -5.41 -1.31
N ALA A 183 13.31 -6.50 -0.81
CA ALA A 183 12.97 -7.66 -1.63
C ALA A 183 11.97 -7.30 -2.75
N ARG A 184 10.89 -6.57 -2.42
CA ARG A 184 9.88 -6.14 -3.41
C ARG A 184 10.45 -5.25 -4.51
N LEU A 185 11.30 -4.30 -4.15
CA LEU A 185 11.92 -3.41 -5.13
C LEU A 185 12.94 -4.17 -6.00
N ALA A 186 13.68 -5.13 -5.43
CA ALA A 186 14.61 -5.97 -6.16
C ALA A 186 13.89 -6.93 -7.13
N GLU A 187 12.77 -7.53 -6.71
CA GLU A 187 11.88 -8.31 -7.58
C GLU A 187 11.41 -7.47 -8.78
N ARG A 188 10.92 -6.26 -8.50
CA ARG A 188 10.38 -5.39 -9.56
C ARG A 188 11.46 -4.85 -10.49
N ALA A 189 12.70 -4.69 -10.03
CA ALA A 189 13.79 -4.15 -10.82
C ALA A 189 14.12 -4.96 -12.07
N GLY A 190 13.86 -6.28 -12.06
CA GLY A 190 14.07 -7.16 -13.21
C GLY A 190 13.14 -6.89 -14.41
N SER A 191 12.07 -6.12 -14.22
CA SER A 191 11.05 -5.83 -15.24
C SER A 191 10.95 -4.35 -15.61
N VAL A 192 11.95 -3.54 -15.25
CA VAL A 192 11.91 -2.08 -15.46
C VAL A 192 12.41 -1.73 -16.87
N PRO A 193 11.77 -0.79 -17.59
CA PRO A 193 12.26 -0.30 -18.88
C PRO A 193 13.67 0.32 -18.80
N ASP A 194 14.46 0.20 -19.86
CA ASP A 194 15.88 0.62 -19.92
C ASP A 194 16.13 2.06 -19.43
N GLY A 195 15.20 2.99 -19.69
CA GLY A 195 15.32 4.39 -19.29
C GLY A 195 15.33 4.66 -17.77
N SER A 196 14.83 3.72 -16.96
CA SER A 196 14.75 3.85 -15.50
C SER A 196 15.76 2.99 -14.73
N VAL A 197 16.51 2.13 -15.44
CA VAL A 197 17.45 1.16 -14.84
C VAL A 197 18.46 1.84 -13.92
N ALA A 198 19.07 2.95 -14.34
CA ALA A 198 20.07 3.64 -13.52
C ALA A 198 19.52 4.18 -12.19
N THR A 199 18.30 4.71 -12.19
CA THR A 199 17.65 5.24 -10.98
C THR A 199 17.24 4.11 -10.04
N VAL A 200 16.73 3.01 -10.59
CA VAL A 200 16.37 1.81 -9.83
C VAL A 200 17.62 1.15 -9.23
N SER A 201 18.70 0.98 -10.00
CA SER A 201 19.97 0.43 -9.50
C SER A 201 20.54 1.26 -8.36
N ARG A 202 20.49 2.60 -8.45
CA ARG A 202 20.94 3.48 -7.35
C ARG A 202 20.07 3.33 -6.10
N LEU A 203 18.75 3.17 -6.26
CA LEU A 203 17.85 2.91 -5.15
C LEU A 203 18.17 1.55 -4.50
N LEU A 204 18.34 0.50 -5.30
CA LEU A 204 18.72 -0.83 -4.81
C LEU A 204 20.08 -0.84 -4.12
N TRP A 205 21.08 -0.13 -4.65
CA TRP A 205 22.39 0.01 -4.01
C TRP A 205 22.28 0.54 -2.57
N ARG A 206 21.42 1.55 -2.34
CA ARG A 206 21.18 2.07 -0.99
C ARG A 206 20.52 1.06 -0.05
N PHE A 207 19.66 0.18 -0.56
CA PHE A 207 19.13 -0.92 0.24
C PHE A 207 20.22 -1.94 0.54
N ALA A 208 20.95 -2.37 -0.48
CA ALA A 208 21.98 -3.40 -0.38
C ALA A 208 23.07 -3.05 0.63
N THR A 209 23.53 -1.79 0.69
CA THR A 209 24.56 -1.37 1.66
C THR A 209 24.12 -1.48 3.12
N ASN A 210 22.82 -1.60 3.38
CA ASN A 210 22.24 -1.76 4.71
C ASN A 210 21.71 -3.19 4.97
N ILE A 211 22.04 -4.16 4.11
CA ILE A 211 21.65 -5.57 4.23
C ILE A 211 22.93 -6.42 4.20
N PRO A 212 23.29 -7.10 5.30
CA PRO A 212 24.41 -8.01 5.35
C PRO A 212 24.35 -9.05 4.21
N GLY A 213 25.44 -9.20 3.48
CA GLY A 213 25.55 -10.15 2.35
C GLY A 213 24.96 -9.65 1.02
N ALA A 214 24.25 -8.51 0.99
CA ALA A 214 23.61 -8.00 -0.23
C ALA A 214 24.56 -7.30 -1.21
N THR A 215 25.77 -6.92 -0.78
CA THR A 215 26.79 -6.24 -1.61
C THR A 215 27.92 -7.16 -2.08
N SER A 216 27.74 -8.48 -1.98
CA SER A 216 28.79 -9.45 -2.26
C SER A 216 29.28 -9.37 -3.72
N SER A 217 30.47 -8.79 -3.91
CA SER A 217 31.21 -8.76 -5.17
C SER A 217 31.54 -10.18 -5.61
N ARG A 218 30.87 -10.66 -6.66
CA ARG A 218 31.24 -11.88 -7.37
C ARG A 218 31.61 -11.63 -8.84
N SER A 219 31.87 -10.38 -9.23
CA SER A 219 32.36 -10.06 -10.56
C SER A 219 33.56 -9.13 -10.47
N GLY A 220 34.75 -9.68 -10.68
CA GLY A 220 36.01 -8.95 -10.88
C GLY A 220 36.09 -8.26 -12.25
N VAL A 221 34.97 -7.72 -12.76
CA VAL A 221 34.93 -6.96 -14.01
C VAL A 221 34.23 -5.63 -13.73
N ALA A 222 34.94 -4.55 -14.08
CA ALA A 222 34.67 -3.18 -13.68
C ALA A 222 33.22 -2.71 -13.87
N GLY A 223 32.57 -2.36 -12.77
CA GLY A 223 31.29 -1.66 -12.71
C GLY A 223 30.86 -1.48 -11.27
N HIS A 224 31.29 -0.38 -10.64
CA HIS A 224 31.21 -0.13 -9.19
C HIS A 224 29.78 0.08 -8.63
N ASP A 225 28.73 -0.17 -9.42
CA ASP A 225 27.34 0.20 -9.09
C ASP A 225 26.30 -0.88 -9.42
N THR A 226 26.71 -2.08 -9.85
CA THR A 226 25.75 -3.12 -10.23
C THR A 226 25.48 -4.08 -9.06
N VAL A 227 24.39 -3.83 -8.33
CA VAL A 227 23.83 -4.80 -7.40
C VAL A 227 23.05 -5.86 -8.18
N ASP A 228 23.32 -7.13 -7.93
CA ASP A 228 22.47 -8.22 -8.40
C ASP A 228 21.17 -8.27 -7.57
N PRO A 229 19.98 -8.01 -8.17
CA PRO A 229 18.71 -8.04 -7.45
C PRO A 229 18.46 -9.40 -6.76
N ALA A 230 18.91 -10.51 -7.35
CA ALA A 230 18.73 -11.83 -6.75
C ALA A 230 19.55 -12.01 -5.46
N VAL A 231 20.72 -11.35 -5.36
CA VAL A 231 21.52 -11.33 -4.13
C VAL A 231 20.82 -10.51 -3.05
N VAL A 232 20.21 -9.37 -3.40
CA VAL A 232 19.44 -8.54 -2.46
C VAL A 232 18.24 -9.29 -1.92
N ILE A 233 17.46 -9.93 -2.79
CA ILE A 233 16.28 -10.72 -2.38
C ILE A 233 16.71 -11.77 -1.36
N ARG A 234 17.65 -12.65 -1.71
CA ARG A 234 18.10 -13.71 -0.80
C ARG A 234 18.61 -13.19 0.54
N ALA A 235 19.44 -12.14 0.52
CA ALA A 235 19.99 -11.55 1.74
C ALA A 235 18.89 -10.90 2.61
N ALA A 236 17.96 -10.17 1.99
CA ALA A 236 16.85 -9.53 2.68
C ALA A 236 15.90 -10.56 3.31
N GLU A 237 15.59 -11.63 2.58
CA GLU A 237 14.70 -12.68 3.05
C GLU A 237 15.30 -13.50 4.19
N ALA A 238 16.58 -13.89 4.06
CA ALA A 238 17.29 -14.62 5.11
C ALA A 238 17.32 -13.85 6.44
N GLU A 239 17.54 -12.53 6.38
CA GLU A 239 17.48 -11.72 7.60
C GLU A 239 16.03 -11.50 8.07
N ARG A 240 15.08 -11.31 7.16
CA ARG A 240 13.66 -11.09 7.51
C ARG A 240 13.11 -12.27 8.30
N GLU A 241 13.49 -13.50 7.93
CA GLU A 241 13.07 -14.73 8.60
C GLU A 241 13.42 -14.73 10.11
N VAL A 242 14.53 -14.10 10.50
CA VAL A 242 14.95 -13.98 11.91
C VAL A 242 13.96 -13.16 12.75
N HIS A 243 13.27 -12.19 12.15
CA HIS A 243 12.44 -11.22 12.86
C HIS A 243 10.94 -11.33 12.55
N ALA A 244 10.56 -11.98 11.45
CA ALA A 244 9.21 -11.96 10.90
C ALA A 244 8.14 -12.44 11.88
N ASP A 245 8.36 -13.59 12.53
CA ASP A 245 7.36 -14.19 13.41
C ASP A 245 7.11 -13.34 14.68
N ALA A 246 8.18 -12.84 15.28
CA ALA A 246 8.11 -11.98 16.46
C ALA A 246 7.42 -10.65 16.16
N ASP A 247 7.77 -10.03 15.02
CA ASP A 247 7.13 -8.81 14.54
C ASP A 247 5.65 -9.02 14.24
N GLN A 248 5.31 -10.10 13.52
CA GLN A 248 3.94 -10.45 13.15
C GLN A 248 3.08 -10.71 14.39
N ALA A 249 3.59 -11.44 15.38
CA ALA A 249 2.89 -11.69 16.64
C ALA A 249 2.58 -10.38 17.39
N GLN A 250 3.53 -9.44 17.42
CA GLN A 250 3.32 -8.14 18.06
C GLN A 250 2.30 -7.29 17.31
N ARG A 251 2.37 -7.23 15.98
CA ARG A 251 1.40 -6.51 15.14
C ARG A 251 0.00 -7.09 15.29
N ALA A 252 -0.14 -8.42 15.33
CA ALA A 252 -1.42 -9.10 15.55
C ALA A 252 -2.04 -8.74 16.90
N SER A 253 -1.25 -8.86 17.99
CA SER A 253 -1.70 -8.50 19.33
C SER A 253 -2.15 -7.03 19.42
N ALA A 254 -1.40 -6.12 18.80
CA ALA A 254 -1.75 -4.70 18.74
C ALA A 254 -2.99 -4.42 17.87
N ALA A 255 -3.16 -5.13 16.75
CA ALA A 255 -4.34 -5.01 15.91
C ALA A 255 -5.60 -5.46 16.67
N ASP A 256 -5.52 -6.53 17.45
CA ASP A 256 -6.62 -7.00 18.27
C ASP A 256 -6.97 -6.04 19.41
N ARG A 257 -5.97 -5.32 19.97
CA ARG A 257 -6.26 -4.20 20.88
C ARG A 257 -6.96 -3.07 20.15
N ALA A 258 -6.45 -2.68 18.98
CA ALA A 258 -7.02 -1.59 18.19
C ALA A 258 -8.46 -1.86 17.76
N ARG A 259 -8.81 -3.06 17.31
CA ARG A 259 -10.19 -3.45 16.99
C ARG A 259 -11.16 -3.32 18.17
N ARG A 260 -10.67 -3.57 19.39
CA ARG A 260 -11.49 -3.52 20.61
C ARG A 260 -11.63 -2.12 21.18
N GLN A 261 -10.64 -1.24 20.96
CA GLN A 261 -10.53 0.03 21.65
C GLN A 261 -10.78 1.25 20.76
N LEU A 262 -10.58 1.13 19.45
CA LEU A 262 -10.63 2.24 18.51
C LEU A 262 -11.87 2.19 17.62
N ASP A 263 -12.47 3.36 17.38
CA ASP A 263 -13.49 3.52 16.35
C ASP A 263 -12.90 3.43 14.93
N ASN A 264 -13.76 3.45 13.91
CA ASN A 264 -13.33 3.32 12.50
C ASN A 264 -12.36 4.43 12.05
N VAL A 265 -12.54 5.66 12.55
CA VAL A 265 -11.67 6.79 12.20
C VAL A 265 -10.31 6.60 12.88
N GLN A 266 -10.30 6.25 14.16
CA GLN A 266 -9.10 6.01 14.94
C GLN A 266 -8.32 4.78 14.44
N GLN A 267 -8.99 3.73 13.95
CA GLN A 267 -8.31 2.59 13.34
C GLN A 267 -7.56 2.96 12.05
N LEU A 268 -7.92 4.04 11.36
CA LEU A 268 -7.21 4.54 10.18
C LEU A 268 -6.20 5.65 10.51
N PHE A 269 -6.58 6.57 11.38
CA PHE A 269 -5.84 7.80 11.60
C PHE A 269 -5.16 7.89 12.96
N GLY A 270 -5.37 6.91 13.84
CA GLY A 270 -4.78 6.80 15.18
C GLY A 270 -5.56 7.54 16.26
N SER A 271 -5.36 7.11 17.50
CA SER A 271 -5.86 7.81 18.69
C SER A 271 -4.97 9.03 19.00
N PRO A 272 -5.53 10.18 19.41
CA PRO A 272 -4.72 11.27 19.94
C PRO A 272 -3.98 10.80 21.19
N LEU A 273 -2.67 11.07 21.27
CA LEU A 273 -1.92 10.87 22.51
C LEU A 273 -2.51 11.82 23.56
N ARG A 274 -2.97 11.26 24.68
CA ARG A 274 -3.36 12.07 25.84
C ARG A 274 -2.09 12.58 26.48
N THR A 275 -1.80 13.87 26.32
CA THR A 275 -0.75 14.54 27.08
C THR A 275 -1.17 14.49 28.55
N LEU A 276 -0.36 13.85 29.41
CA LEU A 276 -0.56 13.96 30.85
C LEU A 276 -0.28 15.41 31.22
N GLU A 277 -1.32 16.18 31.56
CA GLU A 277 -1.14 17.49 32.18
C GLU A 277 -0.42 17.26 33.52
N GLY A 278 0.85 17.62 33.56
CA GLY A 278 1.64 17.59 34.77
C GLY A 278 1.00 18.54 35.78
N LYS A 279 0.35 17.97 36.80
CA LYS A 279 -0.10 18.73 37.96
C LYS A 279 1.15 19.19 38.70
N THR A 280 1.61 20.40 38.40
CA THR A 280 2.58 21.12 39.23
C THR A 280 1.92 21.29 40.60
N ALA A 281 2.41 20.53 41.57
CA ALA A 281 2.12 20.73 42.99
C ALA A 281 2.97 21.89 43.53
#